data_AF-A0A2T6FYF6-F1
#
_entry.id   AF-A0A2T6FYF6-F1
#
_cell.length_a   1.000
_cell.length_b   1.000
_cell.length_c   1.000
_cell.angle_alpha   90.00
_cell.angle_beta   90.00
_cell.angle_gamma   90.00
#
_symmetry.space_group_name_H-M   'P 1'
#
loop_
_entity.id
_entity.type
_entity.pdbx_description
1 polymer ?
#
loop_
_entity_poly.entity_id
_entity_poly.type
_entity_poly.pdbx_seq_one_letter_code
_entity_poly.pdbx_strand_id
1 'polypeptide(L)'
;MVIIMIYNRGVSKMSNNEAKELYPKPIGGWLLVYLITLLISEAMYISGVIRILPDLTNLIEERNWIQNVILLGTFIKTFVTGLLLLLFISKKSYAPRLIIIFEVFCIVIRILTYIDFYSRGQIIPNSYHLSIFVGVISVIWIFYFFKSKRVKETFING
;
A
#
# COMPACT_ATOMS: atom_id res chain seq x y z
N MET A 1 8.42 61.09 34.74
CA MET A 1 7.79 59.77 34.56
C MET A 1 6.99 59.83 33.25
N VAL A 2 7.61 59.90 32.06
CA VAL A 2 8.50 58.94 31.38
C VAL A 2 7.82 57.57 31.21
N ILE A 3 7.27 57.40 30.00
CA ILE A 3 7.11 56.16 29.21
C ILE A 3 6.11 55.12 29.76
N ILE A 4 4.89 55.17 29.23
CA ILE A 4 4.17 53.96 28.80
C ILE A 4 3.67 54.23 27.38
N MET A 5 4.62 54.12 26.46
CA MET A 5 4.37 53.90 25.04
C MET A 5 4.92 52.50 24.76
N ILE A 6 4.24 51.74 23.89
CA ILE A 6 4.66 50.45 23.33
C ILE A 6 4.24 49.22 24.15
N TYR A 7 3.01 48.74 23.95
CA TYR A 7 2.80 47.33 23.60
C TYR A 7 1.40 47.11 22.99
N ASN A 8 1.17 47.67 21.80
CA ASN A 8 0.09 47.21 20.93
C ASN A 8 0.67 46.85 19.56
N ARG A 9 1.73 46.04 19.60
CA ARG A 9 2.43 45.53 18.42
C ARG A 9 1.66 44.31 17.95
N GLY A 10 0.85 44.53 16.91
CA GLY A 10 0.28 43.55 16.01
C GLY A 10 0.26 42.11 16.50
N VAL A 11 -0.86 41.71 17.08
CA VAL A 11 -1.38 40.36 16.80
C VAL A 11 -1.67 40.39 15.30
N SER A 12 -0.65 40.05 14.52
CA SER A 12 -0.80 39.82 13.10
C SER A 12 -1.93 38.81 12.98
N LYS A 13 -2.97 39.19 12.22
CA LYS A 13 -3.89 38.22 11.64
C LYS A 13 -3.01 37.30 10.81
N MET A 14 -2.49 36.24 11.43
CA MET A 14 -1.91 35.12 10.72
C MET A 14 -3.02 34.68 9.78
N SER A 15 -2.83 34.99 8.50
CA SER A 15 -3.81 34.73 7.46
C SER A 15 -4.18 33.26 7.58
N ASN A 16 -5.48 32.94 7.62
CA ASN A 16 -5.97 31.56 7.66
C ASN A 16 -5.39 30.67 6.53
N ASN A 17 -4.74 31.28 5.53
CA ASN A 17 -4.00 30.57 4.49
C ASN A 17 -2.61 30.09 4.94
N GLU A 18 -1.88 30.84 5.78
CA GLU A 18 -0.54 30.45 6.26
C GLU A 18 -0.63 29.29 7.28
N ALA A 19 -1.68 29.28 8.12
CA ALA A 19 -1.94 28.18 9.05
C ALA A 19 -2.35 26.88 8.34
N LYS A 20 -2.87 26.95 7.10
CA LYS A 20 -3.22 25.77 6.29
C LYS A 20 -2.01 25.09 5.65
N GLU A 21 -0.88 25.77 5.53
CA GLU A 21 0.33 25.19 4.94
C GLU A 21 1.12 24.32 5.92
N LEU A 22 0.83 24.39 7.22
CA LEU A 22 1.62 23.69 8.25
C LEU A 22 1.11 22.30 8.63
N TYR A 23 -0.07 21.88 8.15
CA TYR A 23 -0.69 20.62 8.57
C TYR A 23 -0.84 19.63 7.41
N PRO A 24 -0.50 18.34 7.61
CA PRO A 24 -0.62 17.31 6.58
C PRO A 24 -2.05 17.18 6.13
N LYS A 25 -2.30 17.30 4.82
CA LYS A 25 -3.65 17.17 4.27
C LYS A 25 -4.28 15.83 4.70
N PRO A 26 -5.60 15.80 4.95
CA PRO A 26 -6.28 14.56 5.31
C PRO A 26 -6.26 13.56 4.14
N ILE A 27 -6.26 12.27 4.49
CA ILE A 27 -6.46 11.18 3.52
C ILE A 27 -7.85 11.35 2.90
N GLY A 28 -7.93 11.45 1.57
CA GLY A 28 -9.21 11.59 0.89
C GLY A 28 -9.11 11.43 -0.63
N GLY A 29 -10.26 11.46 -1.31
CA GLY A 29 -10.35 11.18 -2.73
C GLY A 29 -9.83 9.78 -3.06
N TRP A 30 -9.02 9.65 -4.11
CA TRP A 30 -8.43 8.38 -4.53
C TRP A 30 -7.55 7.69 -3.47
N LEU A 31 -6.98 8.43 -2.51
CA LEU A 31 -6.24 7.83 -1.39
C LEU A 31 -7.15 7.03 -0.45
N LEU A 32 -8.41 7.43 -0.29
CA LEU A 32 -9.38 6.70 0.52
C LEU A 32 -9.80 5.40 -0.19
N VAL A 33 -9.94 5.44 -1.52
CA VAL A 33 -10.19 4.22 -2.33
C VAL A 33 -9.02 3.23 -2.18
N TYR A 34 -7.78 3.73 -2.23
CA TYR A 34 -6.61 2.89 -2.00
C TYR A 34 -6.59 2.30 -0.58
N LEU A 35 -6.90 3.09 0.45
CA LEU A 35 -6.97 2.61 1.83
C LEU A 35 -7.98 1.47 1.98
N ILE A 36 -9.17 1.60 1.39
CA ILE A 36 -10.18 0.53 1.38
C ILE A 36 -9.65 -0.71 0.66
N THR A 37 -8.99 -0.52 -0.50
CA THR A 37 -8.38 -1.62 -1.26
C THR A 37 -7.34 -2.37 -0.42
N LEU A 38 -6.55 -1.63 0.36
CA LEU A 38 -5.49 -2.19 1.19
C LEU A 38 -6.06 -2.95 2.39
N LEU A 39 -7.14 -2.46 3.02
CA LEU A 39 -7.88 -3.18 4.06
C LEU A 39 -8.50 -4.49 3.55
N ILE A 40 -9.13 -4.45 2.37
CA ILE A 40 -9.72 -5.65 1.75
C ILE A 40 -8.60 -6.64 1.42
N SER A 41 -7.49 -6.17 0.86
CA SER A 41 -6.34 -7.01 0.52
C SER A 41 -5.74 -7.69 1.74
N GLU A 42 -5.57 -6.97 2.85
CA GLU A 42 -5.09 -7.52 4.12
C GLU A 42 -5.99 -8.68 4.60
N ALA A 43 -7.32 -8.46 4.64
CA ALA A 43 -8.26 -9.50 5.05
C ALA A 43 -8.19 -10.74 4.15
N MET A 44 -8.05 -10.55 2.84
CA MET A 44 -7.90 -11.65 1.89
C MET A 44 -6.58 -12.40 2.08
N TYR A 45 -5.48 -11.70 2.33
CA TYR A 45 -4.17 -12.31 2.58
C TYR A 45 -4.15 -13.11 3.89
N ILE A 46 -4.71 -12.55 4.97
CA ILE A 46 -4.90 -13.25 6.24
C ILE A 46 -5.73 -14.52 6.03
N SER A 47 -6.86 -14.43 5.32
CA SER A 47 -7.67 -15.61 5.01
C SER A 47 -6.90 -16.65 4.20
N GLY A 48 -6.05 -16.22 3.26
CA GLY A 48 -5.19 -17.11 2.48
C GLY A 48 -4.18 -17.84 3.36
N VAL A 49 -3.51 -17.12 4.27
CA VAL A 49 -2.56 -17.70 5.22
C VAL A 49 -3.25 -18.70 6.15
N ILE A 50 -4.39 -18.36 6.74
CA ILE A 50 -5.15 -19.25 7.63
C ILE A 50 -5.52 -20.57 6.93
N ARG A 51 -5.85 -20.53 5.63
CA ARG A 51 -6.19 -21.73 4.86
C ARG A 51 -4.99 -22.63 4.57
N ILE A 52 -3.79 -22.05 4.46
CA ILE A 52 -2.57 -22.77 4.09
C ILE A 52 -1.85 -23.31 5.34
N LEU A 53 -2.00 -22.64 6.47
CA LEU A 53 -1.28 -22.95 7.71
C LEU A 53 -1.43 -24.41 8.19
N PRO A 54 -2.62 -25.04 8.15
CA PRO A 54 -2.80 -26.41 8.66
C PRO A 54 -1.99 -27.47 7.90
N ASP A 55 -1.79 -27.27 6.59
CA ASP A 55 -1.11 -28.21 5.71
C ASP A 55 0.31 -27.76 5.35
N LEU A 56 0.85 -26.75 6.04
CA LEU A 56 2.08 -26.07 5.64
C LEU A 56 3.26 -27.03 5.47
N THR A 57 3.43 -27.99 6.38
CA THR A 57 4.53 -28.97 6.36
C THR A 57 4.44 -29.89 5.14
N ASN A 58 3.27 -30.47 4.89
CA ASN A 58 3.04 -31.36 3.75
C ASN A 58 3.20 -30.59 2.42
N LEU A 59 2.75 -29.34 2.39
CA LEU A 59 2.90 -28.49 1.22
C LEU A 59 4.36 -28.15 0.90
N ILE A 60 5.24 -27.99 1.89
CA ILE A 60 6.64 -27.63 1.62
C ILE A 60 7.40 -28.82 0.99
N GLU A 61 7.12 -30.04 1.44
CA GLU A 61 7.84 -31.25 0.97
C GLU A 61 7.46 -31.63 -0.47
N GLU A 62 6.20 -31.43 -0.88
CA GLU A 62 5.72 -31.80 -2.21
C GLU A 62 5.93 -30.71 -3.29
N ARG A 63 6.29 -29.49 -2.88
CA ARG A 63 6.35 -28.32 -3.76
C ARG A 63 7.71 -28.11 -4.40
N ASN A 64 7.71 -27.65 -5.64
CA ASN A 64 8.92 -27.19 -6.30
C ASN A 64 9.38 -25.82 -5.73
N TRP A 65 10.58 -25.38 -6.10
CA TRP A 65 11.13 -24.12 -5.62
C TRP A 65 10.25 -22.89 -5.95
N ILE A 66 9.59 -22.88 -7.13
CA ILE A 66 8.71 -21.78 -7.55
C ILE A 66 7.51 -21.66 -6.61
N GLN A 67 6.90 -22.79 -6.28
CA GLN A 67 5.75 -22.84 -5.38
C GLN A 67 6.11 -22.45 -3.94
N ASN A 68 7.33 -22.79 -3.50
CA ASN A 68 7.84 -22.33 -2.20
C ASN A 68 8.09 -20.82 -2.19
N VAL A 69 8.57 -20.24 -3.30
CA VAL A 69 8.70 -18.78 -3.45
C VAL A 69 7.34 -18.09 -3.45
N ILE A 70 6.34 -18.63 -4.14
CA ILE A 70 4.96 -18.08 -4.14
C ILE A 70 4.35 -18.15 -2.75
N LEU A 71 4.55 -19.27 -2.05
CA LEU A 71 4.09 -19.48 -0.68
C LEU A 71 4.72 -18.46 0.27
N LEU A 72 6.05 -18.36 0.29
CA LEU A 72 6.78 -17.38 1.10
C LEU A 72 6.35 -15.95 0.74
N GLY A 73 6.17 -15.66 -0.54
CA GLY A 73 5.67 -14.38 -1.02
C GLY A 73 4.28 -14.03 -0.47
N THR A 74 3.42 -15.03 -0.25
CA THR A 74 2.09 -14.83 0.35
C THR A 74 2.18 -14.43 1.83
N PHE A 75 3.08 -15.05 2.59
CA PHE A 75 3.36 -14.64 3.98
C PHE A 75 3.94 -13.23 4.03
N ILE A 76 4.93 -12.93 3.18
CA ILE A 76 5.52 -11.59 3.08
C ILE A 76 4.45 -10.56 2.73
N LYS A 77 3.55 -10.86 1.78
CA LYS A 77 2.45 -9.96 1.40
C LYS A 77 1.57 -9.61 2.58
N THR A 78 1.18 -10.60 3.38
CA THR A 78 0.34 -10.41 4.55
C THR A 78 1.01 -9.46 5.54
N PHE A 79 2.26 -9.75 5.93
CA PHE A 79 2.97 -8.93 6.90
C PHE A 79 3.23 -7.49 6.39
N VAL A 80 3.67 -7.36 5.14
CA VAL A 80 3.99 -6.06 4.54
C VAL A 80 2.73 -5.21 4.33
N THR A 81 1.59 -5.81 3.99
CA THR A 81 0.33 -5.08 3.81
C THR A 81 -0.14 -4.49 5.14
N GLY A 82 -0.08 -5.25 6.23
CA GLY A 82 -0.34 -4.73 7.58
C GLY A 82 0.60 -3.58 7.97
N LEU A 83 1.90 -3.71 7.67
CA LEU A 83 2.87 -2.62 7.90
C LEU A 83 2.56 -1.39 7.04
N LEU A 84 2.16 -1.57 5.78
CA LEU A 84 1.75 -0.48 4.90
C LEU A 84 0.48 0.23 5.40
N LEU A 85 -0.52 -0.47 5.95
CA LEU A 85 -1.68 0.17 6.59
C LEU A 85 -1.23 1.13 7.69
N LEU A 86 -0.37 0.66 8.59
CA LEU A 86 0.13 1.46 9.72
C LEU A 86 0.87 2.71 9.23
N LEU A 87 1.75 2.54 8.24
CA LEU A 87 2.50 3.65 7.66
C LEU A 87 1.63 4.63 6.89
N PHE A 88 0.60 4.13 6.21
CA PHE A 88 -0.33 4.94 5.43
C PHE A 88 -1.21 5.80 6.34
N ILE A 89 -1.77 5.22 7.41
CA ILE A 89 -2.57 5.94 8.41
C ILE A 89 -1.70 6.94 9.18
N SER A 90 -0.46 6.55 9.50
CA SER A 90 0.53 7.43 10.14
C SER A 90 1.12 8.49 9.21
N LYS A 91 0.69 8.54 7.94
CA LYS A 91 1.13 9.48 6.90
C LYS A 91 2.65 9.59 6.77
N LYS A 92 3.39 8.48 6.93
CA LYS A 92 4.85 8.51 6.85
C LYS A 92 5.31 8.85 5.43
N SER A 93 6.32 9.71 5.30
CA SER A 93 6.82 10.22 4.02
C SER A 93 7.38 9.17 3.07
N TYR A 94 7.85 8.05 3.60
CA TYR A 94 8.32 6.91 2.82
C TYR A 94 7.21 5.92 2.44
N ALA A 95 5.99 6.04 2.97
CA ALA A 95 4.87 5.13 2.68
C ALA A 95 4.56 5.04 1.17
N PRO A 96 4.51 6.15 0.39
CA PRO A 96 4.28 6.07 -1.05
C PRO A 96 5.32 5.23 -1.79
N ARG A 97 6.60 5.31 -1.39
CA ARG A 97 7.68 4.54 -2.02
C ARG A 97 7.53 3.05 -1.71
N LEU A 98 7.24 2.70 -0.46
CA LEU A 98 7.02 1.31 -0.06
C LEU A 98 5.79 0.72 -0.74
N ILE A 99 4.72 1.50 -0.92
CA ILE A 99 3.53 1.09 -1.68
C ILE A 99 3.90 0.72 -3.11
N ILE A 100 4.66 1.57 -3.81
CA ILE A 100 5.08 1.28 -5.18
C ILE A 100 5.89 -0.03 -5.25
N ILE A 101 6.87 -0.19 -4.36
CA ILE A 101 7.69 -1.41 -4.29
C ILE A 101 6.81 -2.64 -4.02
N PHE A 102 5.85 -2.51 -3.12
CA PHE A 102 4.93 -3.58 -2.77
C PHE A 102 4.00 -3.98 -3.92
N GLU A 103 3.45 -3.02 -4.66
CA GLU A 103 2.62 -3.29 -5.83
C GLU A 103 3.43 -3.97 -6.94
N VAL A 104 4.67 -3.54 -7.18
CA VAL A 104 5.60 -4.22 -8.11
C VAL A 104 5.87 -5.66 -7.66
N PHE A 105 6.16 -5.86 -6.37
CA PHE A 105 6.33 -7.20 -5.80
C PHE A 105 5.09 -8.07 -5.99
N CYS A 106 3.89 -7.50 -5.79
CA CYS A 106 2.64 -8.21 -6.01
C CYS A 106 2.46 -8.67 -7.46
N ILE A 107 2.82 -7.82 -8.43
CA ILE A 107 2.81 -8.14 -9.86
C ILE A 107 3.81 -9.29 -10.14
N VAL A 108 5.03 -9.22 -9.61
CA VAL A 108 6.06 -10.26 -9.81
C VAL A 108 5.57 -11.62 -9.31
N ILE A 109 5.02 -11.69 -8.10
CA ILE A 109 4.49 -12.95 -7.55
C ILE A 109 3.35 -13.50 -8.43
N ARG A 110 2.50 -12.64 -9.01
CA ARG A 110 1.44 -13.08 -9.93
C ARG A 110 1.99 -13.65 -11.23
N ILE A 111 3.01 -13.01 -11.79
CA ILE A 111 3.70 -13.50 -13.00
C ILE A 111 4.32 -14.88 -12.70
N LEU A 112 5.02 -15.03 -11.58
CA LEU A 112 5.58 -16.33 -11.17
C LEU A 112 4.50 -17.40 -11.02
N THR A 113 3.35 -17.02 -10.45
CA THR A 113 2.22 -17.94 -10.31
C THR A 113 1.71 -18.38 -11.69
N TYR A 114 1.57 -17.46 -12.64
CA TYR A 114 1.16 -17.78 -14.01
C TYR A 114 2.16 -18.72 -14.71
N ILE A 115 3.46 -18.47 -14.52
CA ILE A 115 4.53 -19.35 -15.05
C ILE A 115 4.44 -20.76 -14.45
N ASP A 116 4.15 -20.90 -13.15
CA ASP A 116 3.97 -22.22 -12.52
C ASP A 116 2.80 -22.99 -13.14
N PHE A 117 1.63 -22.36 -13.34
CA PHE A 117 0.49 -22.99 -14.00
C PHE A 117 0.81 -23.42 -15.43
N TYR A 118 1.41 -22.52 -16.21
CA TYR A 118 1.77 -22.79 -17.59
C TYR A 118 2.80 -23.93 -17.71
N SER A 119 3.84 -23.92 -16.86
CA SER A 119 4.91 -24.93 -16.90
C SER A 119 4.42 -26.34 -16.53
N ARG A 120 3.37 -26.44 -15.72
CA ARG A 120 2.74 -27.72 -15.34
C ARG A 120 1.70 -28.22 -16.33
N GLY A 121 1.43 -27.48 -17.41
CA GLY A 121 0.36 -27.78 -18.35
C GLY A 121 -1.04 -27.77 -17.71
N GLN A 122 -1.20 -27.08 -16.58
CA GLN A 122 -2.47 -27.01 -15.87
C GLN A 122 -3.37 -25.95 -16.50
N ILE A 123 -4.67 -26.26 -16.56
CA ILE A 123 -5.67 -25.30 -17.01
C ILE A 123 -5.72 -24.15 -16.00
N ILE A 124 -5.59 -22.93 -16.49
CA ILE A 124 -5.63 -21.72 -15.68
C ILE A 124 -7.05 -21.58 -15.09
N PRO A 125 -7.22 -21.60 -13.76
CA PRO A 125 -8.53 -21.45 -13.14
C PRO A 125 -9.16 -20.09 -13.50
N ASN A 126 -10.48 -20.03 -13.64
CA ASN A 126 -11.17 -18.78 -14.03
C ASN A 126 -10.90 -17.62 -13.04
N SER A 127 -10.61 -17.93 -11.78
CA SER A 127 -10.19 -16.97 -10.75
C SER A 127 -8.88 -16.23 -11.08
N TYR A 128 -8.05 -16.74 -11.98
CA TYR A 128 -6.83 -16.06 -12.44
C TYR A 128 -7.10 -14.89 -13.38
N HIS A 129 -8.21 -14.87 -14.11
CA HIS A 129 -8.58 -13.69 -14.91
C HIS A 129 -8.82 -12.47 -14.01
N LEU A 130 -9.41 -12.69 -12.83
CA LEU A 130 -9.54 -11.66 -11.80
C LEU A 130 -8.15 -11.23 -11.26
N SER A 131 -7.21 -12.16 -11.14
CA SER A 131 -5.81 -11.83 -10.77
C SER A 131 -5.12 -10.95 -11.83
N ILE A 132 -5.39 -11.14 -13.12
CA ILE A 132 -4.86 -10.26 -14.19
C ILE A 132 -5.45 -8.85 -14.05
N PHE A 133 -6.79 -8.75 -13.88
CA PHE A 133 -7.45 -7.45 -13.71
C PHE A 133 -6.92 -6.67 -12.50
N VAL A 134 -6.75 -7.36 -11.36
CA VAL A 134 -6.17 -6.71 -10.18
C VAL A 134 -4.70 -6.32 -10.43
N GLY A 135 -3.97 -6.99 -11.32
CA GLY A 135 -2.61 -6.61 -11.71
C GLY A 135 -2.59 -5.30 -12.50
N VAL A 136 -3.58 -5.07 -13.35
CA VAL A 136 -3.78 -3.79 -14.04
C VAL A 136 -4.10 -2.68 -13.03
N ILE A 137 -4.94 -2.97 -12.04
CA ILE A 137 -5.24 -2.02 -10.95
C ILE A 137 -3.97 -1.65 -10.17
N SER A 138 -3.10 -2.61 -9.85
CA SER A 138 -1.80 -2.36 -9.23
C SER A 138 -0.94 -1.38 -10.04
N VAL A 139 -0.91 -1.51 -11.37
CA VAL A 139 -0.20 -0.57 -12.25
C VAL A 139 -0.80 0.83 -12.18
N ILE A 140 -2.13 0.96 -12.16
CA ILE A 140 -2.81 2.25 -12.00
C ILE A 140 -2.41 2.91 -10.67
N TRP A 141 -2.36 2.13 -9.58
CA TRP A 141 -1.90 2.63 -8.28
C TRP A 141 -0.45 3.08 -8.30
N ILE A 142 0.45 2.31 -8.91
CA ILE A 142 1.86 2.70 -9.07
C ILE A 142 1.97 4.07 -9.74
N PHE A 143 1.29 4.27 -10.88
CA PHE A 143 1.30 5.56 -11.57
C PHE A 143 0.68 6.68 -10.73
N TYR A 144 -0.40 6.39 -10.01
CA TYR A 144 -1.04 7.34 -9.11
C TYR A 144 -0.09 7.79 -7.98
N PHE A 145 0.54 6.85 -7.28
CA PHE A 145 1.49 7.16 -6.18
C PHE A 145 2.76 7.86 -6.68
N PHE A 146 3.15 7.63 -7.94
CA PHE A 146 4.29 8.29 -8.54
C PHE A 146 4.00 9.75 -8.93
N LYS A 147 2.84 10.02 -9.56
CA LYS A 147 2.55 11.33 -10.18
C LYS A 147 1.62 12.24 -9.37
N SER A 148 0.78 11.70 -8.49
CA SER A 148 -0.29 12.46 -7.83
C SER A 148 0.26 13.57 -6.92
N LYS A 149 -0.14 14.83 -7.20
CA LYS A 149 0.15 15.97 -6.31
C LYS A 149 -0.43 15.74 -4.91
N ARG A 150 -1.61 15.14 -4.82
CA ARG A 150 -2.29 14.85 -3.55
C ARG A 150 -1.50 13.87 -2.68
N VAL A 151 -0.85 12.88 -3.27
CA VAL A 151 0.05 11.96 -2.54
C VAL A 151 1.21 12.74 -1.93
N LYS A 152 1.86 13.61 -2.71
CA LYS A 152 2.97 14.44 -2.22
C LYS A 152 2.52 15.37 -1.09
N GLU A 153 1.36 16.01 -1.22
CA GLU A 153 0.80 16.89 -0.19
C GLU A 153 0.35 16.15 1.07
N THR A 154 -0.02 14.88 0.98
CA THR A 154 -0.51 14.10 2.14
C THR A 154 0.63 13.45 2.92
N PHE A 155 1.70 13.02 2.23
CA PHE A 155 2.77 12.21 2.82
C PHE A 155 4.13 12.90 2.88
N ILE A 156 4.45 13.80 1.94
CA ILE A 156 5.81 14.35 1.81
C ILE A 156 5.88 15.79 2.32
N ASN A 157 4.88 16.61 2.01
CA ASN A 157 4.82 18.02 2.36
C ASN A 157 3.88 18.28 3.54
N GLY A 158 3.53 17.24 4.29
CA GLY A 158 2.61 17.28 5.41
C GLY A 158 3.30 16.91 6.70
#